data_AF-A0A6L3YYX0-F1
#
_entry.id   AF-A0A6L3YYX0-F1
#
_cell.length_a   1.000
_cell.length_b   1.000
_cell.length_c   1.000
_cell.angle_alpha   90.00
_cell.angle_beta   90.00
_cell.angle_gamma   90.00
#
_symmetry.space_group_name_H-M   'P 1'
#
loop_
_entity.id
_entity.type
_entity.pdbx_description
1 polymer ?
#
loop_
_entity_poly.entity_id
_entity_poly.type
_entity_poly.pdbx_seq_one_letter_code
_entity_poly.pdbx_strand_id
1 'polypeptide(L)'
;VKVAHVRLCHSRMMYVRAYPRETQEMVFDAHDRAFAFFGGSCTRGIYDNMKTAVETVFVGKERQYNRRFQQMCSHFLVEPVACTPASGWEKGQVENQVNLVRERFFTPRLRFKSYDELNGWLLDKCISYARAHKHVDQTERTIWEVFEEEKAHLVGYPGKFDGFHAIQASIGKTCLVRFDNNKYSVLSTAVGRPAEIHAYADRIVIRQNGVEIGQHERCFGRGETIYNPWHYVPVLTRKPGALRNGAPFLDWVLPASMEHVRRKLKSMHDGDRQMVSILECVGIDGLPTVEAACQEALDQGVFSAAVIINILARKRDPQPAAILSIPDALHLTHEPSADCARYDSLRRAS
;
A
#
# COMPACT_ATOMS: atom_id res chain seq x y z
N VAL A 1 -8.51 21.38 -4.18
CA VAL A 1 -7.81 20.75 -5.32
C VAL A 1 -6.58 21.57 -5.64
N LYS A 2 -5.42 20.94 -5.60
CA LYS A 2 -4.14 21.43 -6.10
C LYS A 2 -3.76 20.55 -7.28
N VAL A 3 -2.99 21.07 -8.22
CA VAL A 3 -2.61 20.34 -9.43
C VAL A 3 -1.11 20.43 -9.58
N ALA A 4 -0.45 19.28 -9.53
CA ALA A 4 0.96 19.14 -9.87
C ALA A 4 1.10 19.04 -11.38
N HIS A 5 2.11 19.71 -11.90
CA HIS A 5 2.41 19.75 -13.33
C HIS A 5 3.89 19.46 -13.56
N VAL A 6 4.17 18.49 -14.42
CA VAL A 6 5.53 18.12 -14.84
C VAL A 6 5.56 18.11 -16.37
N ARG A 7 6.58 18.69 -16.99
CA ARG A 7 6.72 18.73 -18.45
C ARG A 7 8.16 18.45 -18.86
N LEU A 8 8.33 17.64 -19.90
CA LEU A 8 9.61 17.45 -20.56
C LEU A 8 9.95 18.68 -21.41
N CYS A 9 11.16 19.20 -21.25
CA CYS A 9 11.57 20.40 -21.96
C CYS A 9 11.70 20.17 -23.46
N HIS A 10 12.19 19.01 -23.92
CA HIS A 10 12.37 18.78 -25.36
C HIS A 10 11.05 18.49 -26.05
N SER A 11 10.39 17.36 -25.79
CA SER A 11 9.15 16.99 -26.48
C SER A 11 7.95 17.87 -26.17
N ARG A 12 8.03 18.66 -25.10
CA ARG A 12 6.90 19.39 -24.52
C ARG A 12 5.83 18.51 -23.89
N MET A 13 6.08 17.19 -23.75
CA MET A 13 5.13 16.27 -23.15
C MET A 13 4.84 16.66 -21.70
N MET A 14 3.57 16.83 -21.37
CA MET A 14 3.12 17.20 -20.03
C MET A 14 2.47 16.03 -19.31
N TYR A 15 2.55 16.08 -17.99
CA TYR A 15 1.87 15.22 -17.05
C TYR A 15 1.23 16.08 -15.96
N VAL A 16 -0.07 15.87 -15.73
CA VAL A 16 -0.87 16.65 -14.80
C VAL A 16 -1.55 15.71 -13.82
N ARG A 17 -1.44 16.00 -12.52
CA ARG A 17 -2.08 15.21 -11.46
C ARG A 17 -2.65 16.10 -10.36
N ALA A 18 -3.90 15.83 -9.99
CA ALA A 18 -4.64 16.54 -8.97
C ALA A 18 -4.51 15.88 -7.58
N TYR A 19 -4.40 16.74 -6.57
CA TYR A 19 -4.24 16.41 -5.16
C TYR A 19 -5.17 17.26 -4.29
N PRO A 20 -5.47 16.83 -3.05
CA PRO A 20 -6.26 17.64 -2.14
C PRO A 20 -5.52 18.89 -1.63
N ARG A 21 -4.19 18.82 -1.48
CA ARG A 21 -3.32 19.91 -1.00
C ARG A 21 -1.92 19.84 -1.61
N GLU A 22 -1.02 20.68 -1.11
CA GLU A 22 0.37 20.79 -1.58
C GLU A 22 1.31 20.49 -0.42
N THR A 23 1.55 19.21 -0.18
CA THR A 23 2.44 18.70 0.88
C THR A 23 3.56 17.87 0.28
N GLN A 24 4.64 17.67 1.04
CA GLN A 24 5.87 17.06 0.54
C GLN A 24 5.63 15.65 -0.07
N GLU A 25 4.88 14.80 0.61
CA GLU A 25 4.56 13.44 0.14
C GLU A 25 3.72 13.44 -1.15
N MET A 26 2.95 14.51 -1.42
CA MET A 26 2.22 14.67 -2.69
C MET A 26 3.15 15.13 -3.82
N VAL A 27 4.16 15.95 -3.50
CA VAL A 27 5.23 16.27 -4.45
C VAL A 27 5.99 15.00 -4.83
N PHE A 28 6.29 14.13 -3.86
CA PHE A 28 6.97 12.86 -4.13
C PHE A 28 6.12 11.92 -4.99
N ASP A 29 4.82 11.74 -4.69
CA ASP A 29 3.92 10.95 -5.56
C ASP A 29 3.80 11.59 -6.96
N ALA A 30 3.76 12.91 -7.08
CA ALA A 30 3.65 13.56 -8.38
C ALA A 30 4.85 13.25 -9.29
N HIS A 31 6.06 13.26 -8.74
CA HIS A 31 7.28 12.89 -9.45
C HIS A 31 7.29 11.42 -9.85
N ASP A 32 7.02 10.54 -8.88
CA ASP A 32 6.98 9.09 -9.12
C ASP A 32 6.02 8.74 -10.25
N ARG A 33 4.80 9.30 -10.20
CA ARG A 33 3.76 9.09 -11.20
C ARG A 33 4.12 9.69 -12.57
N ALA A 34 4.74 10.87 -12.59
CA ALA A 34 5.17 11.51 -13.83
C ALA A 34 6.30 10.72 -14.51
N PHE A 35 7.32 10.31 -13.76
CA PHE A 35 8.44 9.55 -14.29
C PHE A 35 8.03 8.14 -14.72
N ALA A 36 7.13 7.49 -13.98
CA ALA A 36 6.53 6.25 -14.41
C ALA A 36 5.76 6.41 -15.74
N PHE A 37 5.03 7.52 -15.90
CA PHE A 37 4.31 7.82 -17.16
C PHE A 37 5.25 8.11 -18.33
N PHE A 38 6.31 8.89 -18.11
CA PHE A 38 7.30 9.17 -19.15
C PHE A 38 8.15 7.96 -19.52
N GLY A 39 8.22 6.95 -18.63
CA GLY A 39 9.14 5.81 -18.75
C GLY A 39 10.55 6.11 -18.21
N GLY A 40 10.75 7.30 -17.62
CA GLY A 40 12.03 7.76 -17.13
C GLY A 40 12.03 9.22 -16.65
N SER A 41 13.20 9.71 -16.29
CA SER A 41 13.46 11.08 -15.84
C SER A 41 14.49 11.78 -16.73
N CYS A 42 14.53 13.11 -16.67
CA CYS A 42 15.64 13.89 -17.22
C CYS A 42 16.76 14.02 -16.19
N THR A 43 18.01 14.15 -16.65
CA THR A 43 19.17 14.40 -15.77
C THR A 43 19.10 15.73 -15.03
N ARG A 44 18.32 16.70 -15.53
CA ARG A 44 18.11 18.01 -14.90
C ARG A 44 16.62 18.27 -14.70
N GLY A 45 16.24 18.62 -13.47
CA GLY A 45 14.87 18.99 -13.10
C GLY A 45 14.79 20.46 -12.71
N ILE A 46 13.90 21.22 -13.35
CA ILE A 46 13.69 22.64 -13.05
C ILE A 46 12.53 22.77 -12.06
N TYR A 47 12.79 23.39 -10.92
CA TYR A 47 11.85 23.48 -9.80
C TYR A 47 11.53 24.94 -9.45
N ASP A 48 10.25 25.22 -9.20
CA ASP A 48 9.86 26.47 -8.54
C ASP A 48 10.32 26.47 -7.07
N ASN A 49 10.44 27.65 -6.47
CA ASN A 49 10.88 27.84 -5.08
C ASN A 49 9.78 27.45 -4.07
N MET A 50 9.24 26.24 -4.18
CA MET A 50 8.23 25.70 -3.28
C MET A 50 8.87 25.27 -1.95
N LYS A 51 8.24 25.64 -0.83
CA LYS A 51 8.69 25.28 0.53
C LYS A 51 8.78 23.76 0.77
N THR A 52 8.07 22.97 -0.03
CA THR A 52 8.09 21.50 0.01
C THR A 52 9.37 20.89 -0.55
N ALA A 53 10.09 21.63 -1.40
CA ALA A 53 11.38 21.25 -1.97
C ALA A 53 12.55 22.03 -1.32
N VAL A 54 12.31 23.28 -0.90
CA VAL A 54 13.34 24.19 -0.37
C VAL A 54 13.18 24.37 1.14
N GLU A 55 14.22 24.01 1.91
CA GLU A 55 14.26 24.09 3.38
C GLU A 55 14.70 25.48 3.86
N THR A 56 15.70 26.09 3.22
CA THR A 56 16.16 27.46 3.50
C THR A 56 16.55 28.21 2.23
N VAL A 57 16.20 29.50 2.19
CA VAL A 57 16.49 30.43 1.08
C VAL A 57 17.63 31.35 1.53
N PHE A 58 18.87 31.05 1.17
CA PHE A 58 20.01 31.96 1.39
C PHE A 58 20.07 33.08 0.33
N VAL A 59 20.83 34.14 0.62
CA VAL A 59 21.09 35.25 -0.32
C VAL A 59 22.00 34.73 -1.44
N GLY A 60 21.49 34.64 -2.68
CA GLY A 60 22.25 34.15 -3.86
C GLY A 60 21.63 32.94 -4.57
N LYS A 61 22.46 32.19 -5.32
CA LYS A 61 22.10 30.96 -6.08
C LYS A 61 22.10 29.68 -5.24
N GLU A 62 22.59 29.73 -4.00
CA GLU A 62 22.64 28.57 -3.12
C GLU A 62 21.30 28.35 -2.41
N ARG A 63 20.76 27.14 -2.55
CA ARG A 63 19.49 26.72 -1.95
C ARG A 63 19.73 25.39 -1.23
N GLN A 64 19.32 25.30 0.02
CA GLN A 64 19.31 24.02 0.72
C GLN A 64 17.97 23.33 0.43
N TYR A 65 18.02 22.31 -0.42
CA TYR A 65 16.87 21.45 -0.65
C TYR A 65 16.62 20.57 0.56
N ASN A 66 15.35 20.28 0.83
CA ASN A 66 14.96 19.34 1.87
C ASN A 66 15.65 17.99 1.62
N ARG A 67 16.25 17.40 2.66
CA ARG A 67 16.97 16.12 2.57
C ARG A 67 16.17 15.00 1.87
N ARG A 68 14.87 14.89 2.15
CA ARG A 68 14.00 13.88 1.53
C ARG A 68 13.78 14.15 0.05
N PHE A 69 13.68 15.42 -0.34
CA PHE A 69 13.59 15.81 -1.74
C PHE A 69 14.90 15.50 -2.49
N GLN A 70 16.06 15.76 -1.88
CA GLN A 70 17.35 15.36 -2.46
C GLN A 70 17.48 13.84 -2.61
N GLN A 71 16.96 13.06 -1.65
CA GLN A 71 16.90 11.59 -1.78
C GLN A 71 16.04 11.16 -2.97
N MET A 72 14.88 11.79 -3.17
CA MET A 72 14.03 11.53 -4.34
C MET A 72 14.76 11.87 -5.64
N CYS A 73 15.39 13.04 -5.72
CA CYS A 73 16.19 13.45 -6.87
C CYS A 73 17.32 12.45 -7.14
N SER A 74 18.02 11.99 -6.10
CA SER A 74 19.08 10.98 -6.23
C SER A 74 18.54 9.63 -6.72
N HIS A 75 17.38 9.20 -6.20
CA HIS A 75 16.71 7.96 -6.62
C HIS A 75 16.38 7.97 -8.12
N PHE A 76 15.90 9.10 -8.64
CA PHE A 76 15.58 9.27 -10.06
C PHE A 76 16.73 9.84 -10.90
N LEU A 77 17.94 10.00 -10.35
CA LEU A 77 19.10 10.58 -11.02
C LEU A 77 18.84 11.96 -11.65
N VAL A 78 18.07 12.79 -10.94
CA VAL A 78 17.72 14.17 -11.33
C VAL A 78 18.59 15.15 -10.54
N GLU A 79 19.27 16.05 -11.24
CA GLU A 79 19.89 17.23 -10.64
C GLU A 79 18.85 18.36 -10.49
N PRO A 80 18.46 18.74 -9.26
CA PRO A 80 17.47 19.78 -9.07
C PRO A 80 18.09 21.17 -9.26
N VAL A 81 17.46 21.97 -10.13
CA VAL A 81 17.82 23.37 -10.36
C VAL A 81 16.63 24.26 -10.05
N ALA A 82 16.79 25.17 -9.09
CA ALA A 82 15.77 26.14 -8.74
C ALA A 82 15.70 27.24 -9.80
N CYS A 83 14.49 27.69 -10.12
CA CYS A 83 14.30 28.89 -10.93
C CYS A 83 14.94 30.11 -10.25
N THR A 84 15.72 30.89 -11.01
CA THR A 84 16.29 32.15 -10.51
C THR A 84 15.15 33.15 -10.23
N PRO A 85 15.09 33.79 -9.05
CA PRO A 85 14.12 34.85 -8.80
C PRO A 85 14.23 35.96 -9.87
N ALA A 86 13.09 36.41 -10.41
CA ALA A 86 12.99 37.44 -11.46
C ALA A 86 13.51 37.10 -12.88
N SER A 87 13.80 35.82 -13.19
CA SER A 87 14.12 35.40 -14.57
C SER A 87 12.86 35.04 -15.38
N GLY A 88 12.21 36.06 -15.95
CA GLY A 88 10.93 35.94 -16.68
C GLY A 88 10.97 35.00 -17.89
N TRP A 89 12.13 34.81 -18.53
CA TRP A 89 12.27 33.90 -19.68
C TRP A 89 12.15 32.41 -19.29
N GLU A 90 12.68 32.03 -18.12
CA GLU A 90 12.59 30.67 -17.57
C GLU A 90 11.19 30.39 -17.01
N LYS A 91 10.56 31.39 -16.40
CA LYS A 91 9.20 31.27 -15.84
C LYS A 91 8.09 31.33 -16.88
N GLY A 92 8.27 32.08 -17.98
CA GLY A 92 7.22 32.30 -18.99
C GLY A 92 6.73 31.01 -19.65
N GLN A 93 7.59 30.00 -19.81
CA GLN A 93 7.15 28.69 -20.31
C GLN A 93 6.24 27.98 -19.31
N VAL A 94 6.57 27.98 -18.01
CA VAL A 94 5.80 27.31 -16.96
C VAL A 94 4.46 28.03 -16.73
N GLU A 95 4.46 29.36 -16.67
CA GLU A 95 3.24 30.16 -16.47
C GLU A 95 2.24 30.02 -17.62
N ASN A 96 2.71 30.08 -18.87
CA ASN A 96 1.85 29.86 -20.03
C ASN A 96 1.23 28.45 -20.07
N GLN A 97 1.96 27.44 -19.59
CA GLN A 97 1.42 26.09 -19.49
C GLN A 97 0.37 25.94 -18.41
N VAL A 98 0.60 26.51 -17.21
CA VAL A 98 -0.38 26.47 -16.12
C VAL A 98 -1.67 27.15 -16.57
N ASN A 99 -1.57 28.28 -17.28
CA ASN A 99 -2.72 28.94 -17.88
C ASN A 99 -3.39 28.05 -18.94
N LEU A 100 -2.62 27.41 -19.82
CA LEU A 100 -3.17 26.48 -20.82
C LEU A 100 -3.95 25.32 -20.19
N VAL A 101 -3.40 24.66 -19.17
CA VAL A 101 -4.10 23.57 -18.47
C VAL A 101 -5.35 24.11 -17.76
N ARG A 102 -5.24 25.26 -17.08
CA ARG A 102 -6.38 25.87 -16.38
C ARG A 102 -7.51 26.23 -17.33
N GLU A 103 -7.20 26.85 -18.46
CA GLU A 103 -8.19 27.29 -19.43
C GLU A 103 -8.74 26.13 -20.25
N ARG A 104 -7.88 25.23 -20.75
CA ARG A 104 -8.31 24.18 -21.68
C ARG A 104 -8.83 22.92 -21.00
N PHE A 105 -8.29 22.55 -19.82
CA PHE A 105 -8.69 21.31 -19.16
C PHE A 105 -9.78 21.56 -18.12
N PHE A 106 -9.77 22.69 -17.42
CA PHE A 106 -10.74 22.94 -16.35
C PHE A 106 -11.90 23.88 -16.74
N THR A 107 -12.06 24.16 -18.04
CA THR A 107 -13.20 24.92 -18.58
C THR A 107 -14.00 24.04 -19.54
N PRO A 108 -15.30 23.79 -19.29
CA PRO A 108 -16.09 24.24 -18.13
C PRO A 108 -15.71 23.51 -16.83
N ARG A 109 -16.24 23.98 -15.69
CA ARG A 109 -16.00 23.36 -14.39
C ARG A 109 -16.41 21.89 -14.39
N LEU A 110 -15.45 21.01 -14.15
CA LEU A 110 -15.66 19.57 -14.15
C LEU A 110 -16.16 19.06 -12.79
N ARG A 111 -16.82 17.90 -12.80
CA ARG A 111 -17.29 17.18 -11.61
C ARG A 111 -16.89 15.71 -11.72
N PHE A 112 -16.26 15.19 -10.69
CA PHE A 112 -15.81 13.81 -10.57
C PHE A 112 -16.15 13.28 -9.17
N LYS A 113 -16.28 11.96 -9.02
CA LYS A 113 -16.59 11.29 -7.74
C LYS A 113 -15.36 11.14 -6.86
N SER A 114 -14.17 11.03 -7.46
CA SER A 114 -12.90 10.85 -6.74
C SER A 114 -11.72 11.53 -7.44
N TYR A 115 -10.60 11.68 -6.71
CA TYR A 115 -9.34 12.13 -7.31
C TYR A 115 -8.79 11.11 -8.31
N ASP A 116 -9.04 9.81 -8.12
CA ASP A 116 -8.59 8.80 -9.08
C ASP A 116 -9.30 8.94 -10.42
N GLU A 117 -10.61 9.19 -10.41
CA GLU A 117 -11.38 9.45 -11.63
C GLU A 117 -10.89 10.72 -12.33
N LEU A 118 -10.71 11.81 -11.58
CA LEU A 118 -10.15 13.06 -12.11
C LEU A 118 -8.74 12.84 -12.69
N ASN A 119 -7.90 12.07 -12.02
CA ASN A 119 -6.51 11.82 -12.44
C ASN A 119 -6.43 10.91 -13.66
N GLY A 120 -7.31 9.91 -13.78
CA GLY A 120 -7.45 9.12 -15.01
C GLY A 120 -7.85 10.00 -16.19
N TRP A 121 -8.86 10.86 -16.00
CA TRP A 121 -9.29 11.80 -17.04
C TRP A 121 -8.20 12.81 -17.42
N LEU A 122 -7.45 13.34 -16.45
CA LEU A 122 -6.34 14.27 -16.71
C LEU A 122 -5.22 13.61 -17.51
N LEU A 123 -4.90 12.35 -17.22
CA LEU A 123 -3.91 11.58 -17.97
C LEU A 123 -4.33 11.42 -19.43
N ASP A 124 -5.57 10.99 -19.67
CA ASP A 124 -6.14 10.85 -21.02
C ASP A 124 -6.13 12.17 -21.78
N LYS A 125 -6.42 13.29 -21.09
CA LYS A 125 -6.33 14.62 -21.68
C LYS A 125 -4.91 15.03 -22.04
N CYS A 126 -3.91 14.72 -21.21
CA CYS A 126 -2.52 14.99 -21.54
C CYS A 126 -2.10 14.25 -22.82
N ILE A 127 -2.43 12.96 -22.91
CA ILE A 127 -2.16 12.11 -24.09
C ILE A 127 -2.89 12.65 -25.33
N SER A 128 -4.19 12.91 -25.20
CA SER A 128 -5.02 13.41 -26.32
C SER A 128 -4.51 14.75 -26.83
N TYR A 129 -4.14 15.66 -25.93
CA TYR A 129 -3.58 16.95 -26.28
C TYR A 129 -2.27 16.78 -27.06
N ALA A 130 -1.35 15.95 -26.55
CA ALA A 130 -0.06 15.72 -27.17
C ALA A 130 -0.16 15.11 -28.58
N ARG A 131 -1.15 14.24 -28.81
CA ARG A 131 -1.43 13.65 -30.14
C ARG A 131 -2.07 14.64 -31.12
N ALA A 132 -2.84 15.60 -30.63
CA ALA A 132 -3.57 16.55 -31.47
C ALA A 132 -2.77 17.81 -31.83
N HIS A 133 -1.77 18.18 -31.04
CA HIS A 133 -1.05 19.45 -31.20
C HIS A 133 0.36 19.25 -31.76
N LYS A 134 0.73 20.13 -32.70
CA LYS A 134 2.07 20.19 -33.28
C LYS A 134 3.09 20.69 -32.25
N HIS A 135 4.32 20.21 -32.39
CA HIS A 135 5.44 20.66 -31.58
C HIS A 135 5.84 22.09 -31.96
N VAL A 136 6.13 22.93 -30.97
CA VAL A 136 6.39 24.38 -31.17
C VAL A 136 7.60 24.62 -32.08
N ASP A 137 8.67 23.86 -31.88
CA ASP A 137 9.92 24.00 -32.63
C ASP A 137 10.01 23.01 -33.83
N GLN A 138 9.08 22.05 -33.93
CA GLN A 138 9.07 20.99 -34.95
C GLN A 138 7.64 20.86 -35.51
N THR A 139 7.19 21.88 -36.25
CA THR A 139 5.77 22.07 -36.62
C THR A 139 5.16 20.95 -37.45
N GLU A 140 5.98 20.14 -38.12
CA GLU A 140 5.52 18.99 -38.89
C GLU A 140 5.10 17.81 -38.02
N ARG A 141 5.60 17.75 -36.78
CA ARG A 141 5.42 16.63 -35.86
C ARG A 141 4.54 17.01 -34.69
N THR A 142 3.82 16.04 -34.15
CA THR A 142 3.05 16.21 -32.92
C THR A 142 3.94 16.14 -31.69
N ILE A 143 3.51 16.73 -30.58
CA ILE A 143 4.18 16.58 -29.27
C ILE A 143 4.36 15.09 -28.94
N TRP A 144 3.37 14.25 -29.26
CA TRP A 144 3.41 12.81 -29.04
C TRP A 144 4.51 12.12 -29.83
N GLU A 145 4.67 12.42 -31.12
CA GLU A 145 5.71 11.83 -31.96
C GLU A 145 7.12 12.19 -31.45
N VAL A 146 7.33 13.44 -31.05
CA VAL A 146 8.63 13.87 -30.48
C VAL A 146 8.87 13.20 -29.12
N PHE A 147 7.82 13.02 -28.31
CA PHE A 147 7.91 12.32 -27.02
C PHE A 147 8.29 10.85 -27.17
N GLU A 148 7.70 10.12 -28.12
CA GLU A 148 8.05 8.71 -28.35
C GLU A 148 9.53 8.53 -28.71
N GLU A 149 10.13 9.47 -29.45
CA GLU A 149 11.58 9.47 -29.72
C GLU A 149 12.41 9.91 -28.50
N GLU A 150 11.94 10.88 -27.72
CA GLU A 150 12.62 11.36 -26.52
C GLU A 150 12.75 10.25 -25.45
N LYS A 151 11.78 9.33 -25.35
CA LYS A 151 11.77 8.24 -24.35
C LYS A 151 13.07 7.45 -24.28
N ALA A 152 13.67 7.14 -25.43
CA ALA A 152 14.93 6.39 -25.51
C ALA A 152 16.14 7.13 -24.91
N HIS A 153 16.02 8.44 -24.72
CA HIS A 153 17.05 9.33 -24.19
C HIS A 153 16.84 9.67 -22.71
N LEU A 154 15.72 9.25 -22.11
CA LEU A 154 15.47 9.43 -20.69
C LEU A 154 16.29 8.45 -19.85
N VAL A 155 16.61 8.85 -18.63
CA VAL A 155 17.13 7.92 -17.63
C VAL A 155 15.99 7.00 -17.22
N GLY A 156 16.14 5.69 -17.46
CA GLY A 156 15.07 4.71 -17.26
C GLY A 156 14.49 4.73 -15.84
N TYR A 157 13.17 4.56 -15.73
CA TYR A 157 12.47 4.59 -14.44
C TYR A 157 12.93 3.44 -13.52
N PRO A 158 13.58 3.74 -12.37
CA PRO A 158 14.17 2.73 -11.49
C PRO A 158 13.15 2.04 -10.57
N GLY A 159 11.88 2.44 -10.64
CA GLY A 159 10.83 2.01 -9.72
C GLY A 159 10.45 3.08 -8.70
N LYS A 160 9.51 2.74 -7.82
CA LYS A 160 8.87 3.69 -6.92
C LYS A 160 9.84 4.27 -5.89
N PHE A 161 9.84 5.59 -5.74
CA PHE A 161 10.49 6.22 -4.59
C PHE A 161 9.61 6.07 -3.34
N ASP A 162 10.23 5.73 -2.22
CA ASP A 162 9.54 5.60 -0.94
C ASP A 162 9.22 6.98 -0.33
N GLY A 163 8.26 7.68 -0.93
CA GLY A 163 7.96 9.11 -0.76
C GLY A 163 7.08 9.48 0.44
N PHE A 164 7.38 8.99 1.64
CA PHE A 164 6.65 9.38 2.85
C PHE A 164 7.22 10.61 3.57
N HIS A 165 6.36 11.28 4.34
CA HIS A 165 6.72 12.24 5.38
C HIS A 165 6.56 11.59 6.76
N ALA A 166 7.63 11.64 7.58
CA ALA A 166 7.70 10.93 8.86
C ALA A 166 7.33 11.85 10.03
N ILE A 167 6.43 11.41 10.91
CA ILE A 167 6.00 12.18 12.09
C ILE A 167 5.91 11.27 13.31
N GLN A 168 6.43 11.73 14.44
CA GLN A 168 6.26 11.04 15.72
C GLN A 168 4.85 11.23 16.28
N ALA A 169 4.24 10.17 16.77
CA ALA A 169 2.90 10.16 17.32
C ALA A 169 2.83 9.35 18.62
N SER A 170 1.96 9.80 19.53
CA SER A 170 1.60 9.04 20.74
C SER A 170 0.37 8.17 20.49
N ILE A 171 0.40 6.95 21.02
CA ILE A 171 -0.73 6.01 20.96
C ILE A 171 -1.55 6.16 22.23
N GLY A 172 -2.83 6.52 22.07
CA GLY A 172 -3.78 6.60 23.18
C GLY A 172 -4.19 5.22 23.72
N LYS A 173 -4.75 5.19 24.94
CA LYS A 173 -5.25 3.95 25.58
C LYS A 173 -6.35 3.24 24.79
N THR A 174 -7.03 3.94 23.88
CA THR A 174 -8.04 3.40 22.98
C THR A 174 -7.47 2.84 21.67
N CYS A 175 -6.14 2.64 21.61
CA CYS A 175 -5.40 2.16 20.43
C CYS A 175 -5.56 3.08 19.22
N LEU A 176 -5.55 4.40 19.45
CA LEU A 176 -5.69 5.43 18.40
C LEU A 176 -4.47 6.34 18.36
N VAL A 177 -4.02 6.70 17.15
CA VAL A 177 -3.09 7.80 16.88
C VAL A 177 -3.82 8.96 16.23
N ARG A 178 -3.34 10.19 16.43
CA ARG A 178 -3.86 11.38 15.75
C ARG A 178 -2.93 11.79 14.62
N PHE A 179 -3.49 11.99 13.44
CA PHE A 179 -2.79 12.55 12.29
C PHE A 179 -3.76 13.38 11.46
N ASP A 180 -3.34 14.58 11.06
CA ASP A 180 -4.08 15.45 10.15
C ASP A 180 -5.53 15.76 10.59
N ASN A 181 -5.74 15.95 11.90
CA ASN A 181 -7.06 16.16 12.54
C ASN A 181 -8.00 14.95 12.54
N ASN A 182 -7.51 13.78 12.16
CA ASN A 182 -8.24 12.51 12.20
C ASN A 182 -7.58 11.54 13.18
N LYS A 183 -8.33 10.53 13.60
CA LYS A 183 -7.85 9.45 14.45
C LYS A 183 -7.81 8.16 13.66
N TYR A 184 -6.73 7.41 13.82
CA TYR A 184 -6.54 6.13 13.15
C TYR A 184 -6.21 5.07 14.18
N SER A 185 -6.87 3.93 14.11
CA SER A 185 -6.57 2.82 15.01
C SER A 185 -5.21 2.18 14.72
N VAL A 186 -4.62 1.56 15.72
CA VAL A 186 -3.40 0.75 15.62
C VAL A 186 -3.59 -0.54 16.39
N LEU A 187 -2.77 -1.56 16.10
CA LEU A 187 -2.76 -2.81 16.83
C LEU A 187 -2.76 -2.56 18.34
N SER A 188 -3.69 -3.20 19.03
CA SER A 188 -3.91 -3.01 20.47
C SER A 188 -2.70 -3.36 21.35
N THR A 189 -1.78 -4.18 20.84
CA THR A 189 -0.50 -4.52 21.47
C THR A 189 0.51 -3.37 21.46
N ALA A 190 0.31 -2.33 20.65
CA ALA A 190 1.24 -1.22 20.49
C ALA A 190 1.05 -0.08 21.52
N VAL A 191 0.04 -0.17 22.38
CA VAL A 191 -0.27 0.87 23.39
C VAL A 191 0.87 1.00 24.40
N GLY A 192 1.23 2.24 24.75
CA GLY A 192 2.17 2.55 25.83
C GLY A 192 3.56 3.00 25.37
N ARG A 193 3.86 2.96 24.06
CA ARG A 193 5.10 3.49 23.48
C ARG A 193 4.79 4.43 22.31
N PRO A 194 5.67 5.40 21.98
CA PRO A 194 5.50 6.23 20.80
C PRO A 194 5.57 5.38 19.52
N ALA A 195 5.04 5.93 18.44
CA ALA A 195 5.08 5.37 17.10
C ALA A 195 5.47 6.44 16.09
N GLU A 196 5.92 6.00 14.93
CA GLU A 196 6.21 6.86 13.78
C GLU A 196 5.12 6.66 12.72
N ILE A 197 4.57 7.75 12.22
CA ILE A 197 3.62 7.76 11.11
C ILE A 197 4.40 8.11 9.85
N HIS A 198 4.38 7.20 8.88
CA HIS A 198 4.81 7.42 7.51
C HIS A 198 3.59 7.83 6.70
N ALA A 199 3.46 9.12 6.43
CA ALA A 199 2.37 9.68 5.64
C ALA A 199 2.74 9.70 4.15
N TYR A 200 1.99 8.96 3.34
CA TYR A 200 2.06 8.94 1.88
C TYR A 200 0.95 9.83 1.30
N ALA A 201 0.94 10.02 -0.02
CA ALA A 201 -0.10 10.79 -0.70
C ALA A 201 -1.50 10.18 -0.53
N ASP A 202 -1.60 8.85 -0.53
CA ASP A 202 -2.84 8.06 -0.55
C ASP A 202 -3.14 7.33 0.78
N ARG A 203 -2.10 7.02 1.56
CA ARG A 203 -2.21 6.21 2.78
C ARG A 203 -1.33 6.74 3.91
N ILE A 204 -1.55 6.18 5.10
CA ILE A 204 -0.62 6.28 6.22
C ILE A 204 -0.21 4.88 6.67
N VAL A 205 1.04 4.75 7.07
CA VAL A 205 1.59 3.54 7.70
C VAL A 205 2.12 3.94 9.07
N ILE A 206 1.66 3.28 10.12
CA ILE A 206 2.07 3.54 11.49
C ILE A 206 3.03 2.42 11.90
N ARG A 207 4.22 2.79 12.36
CA ARG A 207 5.27 1.86 12.76
C ARG A 207 5.70 2.09 14.20
N GLN A 208 6.06 1.02 14.89
CA GLN A 208 6.66 1.06 16.22
C GLN A 208 7.87 0.13 16.23
N ASN A 209 9.04 0.66 16.59
CA ASN A 209 10.31 -0.08 16.59
C ASN A 209 10.59 -0.80 15.26
N GLY A 210 10.28 -0.15 14.14
CA GLY A 210 10.47 -0.72 12.80
C GLY A 210 9.43 -1.76 12.38
N VAL A 211 8.44 -2.10 13.21
CA VAL A 211 7.34 -3.01 12.87
C VAL A 211 6.10 -2.19 12.51
N GLU A 212 5.40 -2.58 11.44
CA GLU A 212 4.12 -1.98 11.09
C GLU A 212 3.03 -2.41 12.08
N ILE A 213 2.35 -1.43 12.65
CA ILE A 213 1.28 -1.62 13.64
C ILE A 213 -0.08 -1.09 13.17
N GLY A 214 -0.14 -0.58 11.95
CA GLY A 214 -1.39 -0.21 11.31
C GLY A 214 -1.16 0.50 9.98
N GLN A 215 -2.07 0.28 9.05
CA GLN A 215 -2.11 0.95 7.75
C GLN A 215 -3.54 1.39 7.47
N HIS A 216 -3.71 2.59 6.94
CA HIS A 216 -5.01 3.16 6.58
C HIS A 216 -4.92 3.97 5.31
N GLU A 217 -6.02 4.01 4.54
CA GLU A 217 -6.21 5.06 3.55
C GLU A 217 -6.23 6.43 4.23
N ARG A 218 -5.73 7.43 3.53
CA ARG A 218 -5.57 8.77 4.09
C ARG A 218 -6.89 9.53 4.05
N CYS A 219 -7.40 9.89 5.24
CA CYS A 219 -8.55 10.76 5.37
C CYS A 219 -8.10 12.24 5.37
N PHE A 220 -8.58 13.00 4.39
CA PHE A 220 -8.36 14.45 4.28
C PHE A 220 -9.50 15.29 4.89
N GLY A 221 -10.51 14.63 5.46
CA GLY A 221 -11.56 15.25 6.27
C GLY A 221 -11.03 15.74 7.63
N ARG A 222 -11.94 16.09 8.54
CA ARG A 222 -11.57 16.52 9.90
C ARG A 222 -12.48 15.87 10.93
N GLY A 223 -11.90 15.43 12.04
CA GLY A 223 -12.65 14.88 13.17
C GLY A 223 -13.04 13.40 13.00
N GLU A 224 -12.66 12.77 11.90
CA GLU A 224 -12.99 11.39 11.62
C GLU A 224 -12.20 10.43 12.52
N THR A 225 -12.81 9.28 12.85
CA THR A 225 -12.13 8.18 13.53
C THR A 225 -12.22 6.92 12.69
N ILE A 226 -11.09 6.51 12.12
CA ILE A 226 -10.97 5.38 11.21
C ILE A 226 -10.52 4.16 12.00
N TYR A 227 -11.42 3.19 12.13
CA TYR A 227 -11.16 1.91 12.76
C TYR A 227 -10.80 0.86 11.72
N ASN A 228 -9.75 0.10 12.00
CA ASN A 228 -9.52 -1.21 11.41
C ASN A 228 -9.86 -2.23 12.51
N PRO A 229 -10.95 -3.00 12.37
CA PRO A 229 -11.40 -3.96 13.40
C PRO A 229 -10.34 -5.00 13.75
N TRP A 230 -9.48 -5.38 12.79
CA TRP A 230 -8.39 -6.34 12.99
C TRP A 230 -7.38 -5.87 14.06
N HIS A 231 -7.23 -4.56 14.24
CA HIS A 231 -6.37 -4.01 15.30
C HIS A 231 -6.80 -4.38 16.72
N TYR A 232 -8.08 -4.72 16.89
CA TYR A 232 -8.71 -4.98 18.17
C TYR A 232 -8.98 -6.48 18.41
N VAL A 233 -8.68 -7.37 17.45
CA VAL A 233 -8.83 -8.82 17.66
C VAL A 233 -8.08 -9.34 18.90
N PRO A 234 -6.82 -8.91 19.19
CA PRO A 234 -6.15 -9.32 20.43
C PRO A 234 -6.85 -8.85 21.72
N VAL A 235 -7.67 -7.78 21.66
CA VAL A 235 -8.50 -7.35 22.78
C VAL A 235 -9.68 -8.30 22.98
N LEU A 236 -10.25 -8.80 21.89
CA LEU A 236 -11.39 -9.71 21.92
C LEU A 236 -11.04 -11.05 22.58
N THR A 237 -9.81 -11.55 22.43
CA THR A 237 -9.33 -12.74 23.15
C THR A 237 -9.53 -12.64 24.66
N ARG A 238 -9.31 -11.43 25.21
CA ARG A 238 -9.47 -11.15 26.65
C ARG A 238 -10.90 -10.75 27.00
N LYS A 239 -11.61 -10.10 26.09
CA LYS A 239 -12.97 -9.56 26.29
C LYS A 239 -13.88 -9.86 25.08
N PRO A 240 -14.34 -11.11 24.90
CA PRO A 240 -15.11 -11.49 23.71
C PRO A 240 -16.41 -10.69 23.54
N GLY A 241 -17.08 -10.34 24.64
CA GLY A 241 -18.32 -9.55 24.60
C GLY A 241 -18.18 -8.15 24.00
N ALA A 242 -16.95 -7.62 23.87
CA ALA A 242 -16.72 -6.35 23.18
C ALA A 242 -17.03 -6.42 21.67
N LEU A 243 -17.08 -7.63 21.09
CA LEU A 243 -17.45 -7.85 19.69
C LEU A 243 -18.86 -7.33 19.36
N ARG A 244 -19.77 -7.29 20.34
CA ARG A 244 -21.18 -6.88 20.13
C ARG A 244 -21.34 -5.38 19.94
N ASN A 245 -20.67 -4.59 20.78
CA ASN A 245 -20.94 -3.15 20.93
C ASN A 245 -19.69 -2.27 20.85
N GLY A 246 -18.51 -2.85 20.61
CA GLY A 246 -17.29 -2.09 20.47
C GLY A 246 -17.35 -1.22 19.21
N ALA A 247 -17.01 0.07 19.34
CA ALA A 247 -17.03 1.01 18.22
C ALA A 247 -16.30 0.52 16.95
N PRO A 248 -15.15 -0.19 17.03
CA PRO A 248 -14.51 -0.76 15.85
C PRO A 248 -15.34 -1.82 15.11
N PHE A 249 -16.31 -2.46 15.77
CA PHE A 249 -17.00 -3.65 15.25
C PHE A 249 -18.42 -3.38 14.73
N LEU A 250 -18.96 -2.19 14.95
CA LEU A 250 -20.36 -1.85 14.62
C LEU A 250 -20.65 -2.03 13.12
N ASP A 251 -19.80 -1.48 12.26
CA ASP A 251 -19.94 -1.55 10.80
C ASP A 251 -18.93 -2.52 10.17
N TRP A 252 -18.48 -3.52 10.93
CA TRP A 252 -17.48 -4.45 10.44
C TRP A 252 -18.06 -5.41 9.41
N VAL A 253 -17.66 -5.19 8.15
CA VAL A 253 -17.91 -6.07 7.01
C VAL A 253 -16.90 -7.22 7.03
N LEU A 254 -17.41 -8.43 7.24
CA LEU A 254 -16.66 -9.68 7.10
C LEU A 254 -16.96 -10.34 5.74
N PRO A 255 -16.07 -11.22 5.27
CA PRO A 255 -16.37 -12.06 4.12
C PRO A 255 -17.64 -12.91 4.33
N ALA A 256 -18.34 -13.26 3.25
CA ALA A 256 -19.73 -13.71 3.30
C ALA A 256 -19.94 -14.95 4.18
N SER A 257 -19.06 -15.94 4.06
CA SER A 257 -19.13 -17.19 4.83
C SER A 257 -18.82 -16.96 6.31
N MET A 258 -17.85 -16.09 6.62
CA MET A 258 -17.56 -15.69 8.00
C MET A 258 -18.72 -14.92 8.61
N GLU A 259 -19.39 -14.06 7.85
CA GLU A 259 -20.56 -13.33 8.32
C GLU A 259 -21.75 -14.27 8.59
N HIS A 260 -21.93 -15.29 7.75
CA HIS A 260 -22.95 -16.30 7.98
C HIS A 260 -22.65 -17.10 9.26
N VAL A 261 -21.41 -17.51 9.48
CA VAL A 261 -20.99 -18.14 10.75
C VAL A 261 -21.24 -17.20 11.94
N ARG A 262 -20.83 -15.92 11.84
CA ARG A 262 -21.07 -14.90 12.89
C ARG A 262 -22.55 -14.81 13.24
N ARG A 263 -23.45 -14.77 12.26
CA ARG A 263 -24.90 -14.73 12.47
C ARG A 263 -25.44 -15.99 13.14
N LYS A 264 -25.00 -17.18 12.74
CA LYS A 264 -25.40 -18.45 13.38
C LYS A 264 -24.89 -18.54 14.82
N LEU A 265 -23.68 -18.06 15.10
CA LEU A 265 -23.12 -18.06 16.44
C LEU A 265 -23.82 -17.08 17.40
N LYS A 266 -24.50 -16.03 16.91
CA LYS A 266 -25.22 -15.08 17.79
C LYS A 266 -26.29 -15.72 18.66
N SER A 267 -26.88 -16.85 18.27
CA SER A 267 -27.87 -17.57 19.08
C SER A 267 -27.25 -18.49 20.14
N MET A 268 -25.93 -18.70 20.10
CA MET A 268 -25.21 -19.58 21.02
C MET A 268 -24.76 -18.79 22.26
N HIS A 269 -24.83 -19.43 23.44
CA HIS A 269 -24.39 -18.82 24.71
C HIS A 269 -22.92 -18.38 24.68
N ASP A 270 -22.04 -19.16 24.03
CA ASP A 270 -20.60 -18.90 23.91
C ASP A 270 -20.21 -18.38 22.51
N GLY A 271 -21.18 -17.92 21.71
CA GLY A 271 -21.00 -17.54 20.32
C GLY A 271 -19.92 -16.50 20.06
N ASP A 272 -19.81 -15.49 20.93
CA ASP A 272 -18.75 -14.47 20.80
C ASP A 272 -17.36 -15.10 20.97
N ARG A 273 -17.17 -16.00 21.93
CA ARG A 273 -15.88 -16.66 22.16
C ARG A 273 -15.52 -17.57 20.97
N GLN A 274 -16.49 -18.27 20.42
CA GLN A 274 -16.30 -19.07 19.21
C GLN A 274 -15.90 -18.18 18.03
N MET A 275 -16.61 -17.07 17.81
CA MET A 275 -16.28 -16.15 16.72
C MET A 275 -14.88 -15.55 16.89
N VAL A 276 -14.50 -15.17 18.11
CA VAL A 276 -13.16 -14.66 18.41
C VAL A 276 -12.08 -15.70 18.08
N SER A 277 -12.30 -16.97 18.43
CA SER A 277 -11.36 -18.05 18.11
C SER A 277 -11.16 -18.21 16.60
N ILE A 278 -12.23 -18.03 15.80
CA ILE A 278 -12.16 -18.04 14.34
C ILE A 278 -11.40 -16.82 13.81
N LEU A 279 -11.65 -15.62 14.37
CA LEU A 279 -10.96 -14.39 13.99
C LEU A 279 -9.45 -14.44 14.28
N GLU A 280 -9.04 -15.10 15.36
CA GLU A 280 -7.62 -15.28 15.69
C GLU A 280 -6.89 -16.12 14.63
N CYS A 281 -7.57 -17.09 14.01
CA CYS A 281 -6.97 -17.92 12.95
C CYS A 281 -6.58 -17.11 11.72
N VAL A 282 -7.21 -15.95 11.47
CA VAL A 282 -6.89 -15.07 10.33
C VAL A 282 -5.44 -14.58 10.39
N GLY A 283 -4.90 -14.35 11.59
CA GLY A 283 -3.51 -13.94 11.76
C GLY A 283 -2.49 -15.01 11.38
N ILE A 284 -2.90 -16.29 11.34
CA ILE A 284 -2.03 -17.44 11.04
C ILE A 284 -2.26 -17.93 9.61
N ASP A 285 -3.52 -18.17 9.24
CA ASP A 285 -3.89 -18.81 7.97
C ASP A 285 -4.20 -17.82 6.85
N GLY A 286 -4.42 -16.55 7.19
CA GLY A 286 -4.91 -15.53 6.26
C GLY A 286 -6.43 -15.55 6.08
N LEU A 287 -6.98 -14.38 5.76
CA LEU A 287 -8.43 -14.18 5.62
C LEU A 287 -9.09 -15.11 4.59
N PRO A 288 -8.53 -15.31 3.37
CA PRO A 288 -9.16 -16.17 2.36
C PRO A 288 -9.25 -17.65 2.81
N THR A 289 -8.24 -18.13 3.52
CA THR A 289 -8.18 -19.52 4.01
C THR A 289 -9.22 -19.77 5.09
N VAL A 290 -9.37 -18.82 6.02
CA VAL A 290 -10.38 -18.88 7.09
C VAL A 290 -11.79 -18.76 6.51
N GLU A 291 -12.02 -17.88 5.53
CA GLU A 291 -13.30 -17.80 4.84
C GLU A 291 -13.66 -19.13 4.16
N ALA A 292 -12.71 -19.74 3.44
CA ALA A 292 -12.94 -21.02 2.78
C ALA A 292 -13.25 -22.14 3.79
N ALA A 293 -12.59 -22.16 4.95
CA ALA A 293 -12.89 -23.10 6.02
C ALA A 293 -14.28 -22.86 6.64
N CYS A 294 -14.69 -21.61 6.78
CA CYS A 294 -16.06 -21.27 7.18
C CYS A 294 -17.09 -21.74 6.15
N GLN A 295 -16.82 -21.57 4.86
CA GLN A 295 -17.70 -22.05 3.79
C GLN A 295 -17.85 -23.57 3.83
N GLU A 296 -16.72 -24.29 3.92
CA GLU A 296 -16.72 -25.75 3.99
C GLU A 296 -17.49 -26.28 5.22
N ALA A 297 -17.34 -25.63 6.38
CA ALA A 297 -18.13 -25.96 7.56
C ALA A 297 -19.63 -25.76 7.32
N LEU A 298 -20.01 -24.63 6.72
CA LEU A 298 -21.41 -24.31 6.43
C LEU A 298 -22.03 -25.29 5.44
N ASP A 299 -21.29 -25.73 4.42
CA ASP A 299 -21.73 -26.73 3.43
C ASP A 299 -21.99 -28.08 4.09
N GLN A 300 -21.24 -28.42 5.14
CA GLN A 300 -21.45 -29.59 6.00
C GLN A 300 -22.54 -29.38 7.06
N GLY A 301 -23.23 -28.24 7.06
CA GLY A 301 -24.31 -27.92 8.01
C GLY A 301 -23.83 -27.53 9.41
N VAL A 302 -22.53 -27.35 9.63
CA VAL A 302 -21.91 -27.04 10.93
C VAL A 302 -21.27 -25.65 10.93
N PHE A 303 -21.06 -25.06 12.10
CA PHE A 303 -20.58 -23.67 12.22
C PHE A 303 -19.83 -23.37 13.53
N SER A 304 -19.38 -24.41 14.24
CA SER A 304 -18.63 -24.23 15.49
C SER A 304 -17.18 -23.86 15.21
N ALA A 305 -16.57 -23.11 16.13
CA ALA A 305 -15.15 -22.78 16.03
C ALA A 305 -14.26 -24.03 15.97
N ALA A 306 -14.59 -25.07 16.74
CA ALA A 306 -13.81 -26.31 16.77
C ALA A 306 -13.73 -27.00 15.39
N VAL A 307 -14.85 -27.04 14.65
CA VAL A 307 -14.87 -27.62 13.30
C VAL A 307 -14.03 -26.78 12.34
N ILE A 308 -14.22 -25.46 12.34
CA ILE A 308 -13.49 -24.55 11.43
C ILE A 308 -11.99 -24.61 11.70
N ILE A 309 -11.58 -24.60 12.97
CA ILE A 309 -10.17 -24.75 13.37
C ILE A 309 -9.63 -26.12 12.93
N ASN A 310 -10.43 -27.18 13.02
CA ASN A 310 -10.01 -28.50 12.56
C ASN A 310 -9.84 -28.56 11.04
N ILE A 311 -10.72 -27.93 10.25
CA ILE A 311 -10.57 -27.80 8.80
C ILE A 311 -9.26 -27.07 8.47
N LEU A 312 -8.98 -25.97 9.17
CA LEU A 312 -7.73 -25.21 9.01
C LEU A 312 -6.50 -26.05 9.37
N ALA A 313 -6.54 -26.78 10.48
CA ALA A 313 -5.44 -27.65 10.89
C ALA A 313 -5.11 -28.71 9.82
N ARG A 314 -6.13 -29.38 9.27
CA ARG A 314 -5.94 -30.36 8.18
C ARG A 314 -5.29 -29.76 6.92
N LYS A 315 -5.52 -28.48 6.64
CA LYS A 315 -4.89 -27.77 5.51
C LYS A 315 -3.43 -27.41 5.76
N ARG A 316 -3.03 -27.27 7.03
CA ARG A 316 -1.63 -27.03 7.42
C ARG A 316 -0.82 -28.32 7.37
N ASP A 317 -1.46 -29.45 7.65
CA ASP A 317 -0.79 -30.75 7.61
C ASP A 317 -0.27 -31.01 6.18
N PRO A 318 1.02 -31.29 6.01
CA PRO A 318 1.55 -31.67 4.71
C PRO A 318 0.80 -32.91 4.23
N GLN A 319 0.44 -32.95 2.94
CA GLN A 319 -0.14 -34.17 2.38
C GLN A 319 0.78 -35.35 2.71
N PRO A 320 0.23 -36.50 3.13
CA PRO A 320 1.01 -37.71 3.32
C PRO A 320 1.86 -37.92 2.08
N ALA A 321 3.16 -38.18 2.27
CA ALA A 321 4.05 -38.49 1.16
C ALA A 321 3.38 -39.55 0.28
N ALA A 322 3.44 -39.36 -1.04
CA ALA A 322 2.86 -40.32 -1.97
C ALA A 322 3.35 -41.72 -1.60
N ILE A 323 2.41 -42.66 -1.47
CA ILE A 323 2.76 -44.06 -1.22
C ILE A 323 3.68 -44.47 -2.37
N LEU A 324 4.96 -44.66 -2.06
CA LEU A 324 5.92 -45.11 -3.04
C LEU A 324 5.47 -46.51 -3.47
N SER A 325 5.23 -46.69 -4.77
CA SER A 325 5.09 -48.03 -5.33
C SER A 325 6.47 -48.68 -5.23
N ILE A 326 6.68 -49.48 -4.19
CA ILE A 326 7.94 -50.18 -3.95
C ILE A 326 8.09 -51.21 -5.08
N PRO A 327 9.12 -51.11 -5.94
CA PRO A 327 9.34 -52.11 -6.99
C PRO A 327 9.53 -53.50 -6.38
N ASP A 328 9.06 -54.55 -7.06
CA ASP A 328 9.20 -55.95 -6.61
C ASP A 328 10.66 -56.32 -6.26
N ALA A 329 11.63 -55.68 -6.91
CA ALA A 329 13.06 -55.87 -6.63
C ALA A 329 13.53 -55.40 -5.24
N LEU A 330 12.73 -54.60 -4.53
CA LEU A 330 12.99 -54.15 -3.16
C LEU A 330 12.23 -54.98 -2.12
N HIS A 331 11.54 -56.06 -2.52
CA HIS A 331 11.07 -57.06 -1.56
C HIS A 331 12.26 -57.80 -0.98
N LEU A 332 12.34 -57.82 0.36
CA LEU A 332 13.37 -58.57 1.07
C LEU A 332 13.23 -60.05 0.73
N THR A 333 14.24 -60.63 0.10
CA THR A 333 14.33 -62.09 -0.13
C THR A 333 14.41 -62.87 1.19
N HIS A 334 14.88 -62.21 2.25
CA HIS A 334 14.87 -62.72 3.60
C HIS A 334 14.19 -61.70 4.51
N GLU A 335 12.93 -61.95 4.83
CA GLU A 335 12.25 -61.15 5.83
C GLU A 335 12.97 -61.32 7.18
N PRO A 336 13.25 -60.22 7.89
CA PRO A 336 13.84 -60.30 9.21
C PRO A 336 12.87 -61.02 10.15
N SER A 337 13.23 -62.24 10.56
CA SER A 337 12.50 -62.91 11.63
C SER A 337 12.87 -62.27 12.96
N ALA A 338 11.86 -61.79 13.68
CA ALA A 338 12.01 -61.35 15.06
C ALA A 338 12.14 -62.58 15.97
N ASP A 339 13.32 -63.21 15.95
CA ASP A 339 13.65 -64.37 16.77
C ASP A 339 14.67 -64.00 17.86
N CYS A 340 14.16 -63.73 19.06
CA CYS A 340 14.98 -63.40 20.23
C CYS A 340 15.83 -64.59 20.72
N ALA A 341 15.52 -65.84 20.34
CA ALA A 341 16.29 -67.02 20.76
C ALA A 341 17.67 -67.10 20.07
N ARG A 342 17.91 -66.32 19.01
CA ARG A 342 19.24 -66.16 18.39
C ARG A 342 20.28 -65.58 19.36
N TYR A 343 19.85 -64.84 20.38
CA TYR A 343 20.77 -64.37 21.43
C TYR A 343 21.18 -65.49 22.40
N ASP A 344 20.30 -66.47 22.63
CA ASP A 344 20.57 -67.59 23.53
C ASP A 344 21.60 -68.58 22.96
N SER A 345 21.67 -68.71 21.62
CA SER A 345 22.70 -69.53 20.97
C SER A 345 24.09 -68.90 21.03
N LEU A 346 24.19 -67.57 20.93
CA LEU A 346 25.44 -66.83 21.15
C LEU A 346 25.95 -66.97 22.59
N ARG A 347 25.04 -67.08 23.57
CA ARG A 347 25.37 -67.28 24.98
C ARG A 347 25.91 -68.68 25.31
N ARG A 348 25.64 -69.70 24.49
CA ARG A 348 26.17 -71.08 24.67
C ARG A 348 27.53 -71.30 24.01
N ALA A 349 27.98 -70.38 23.16
CA ALA A 349 29.28 -70.42 22.49
C ALA A 349 30.38 -69.65 23.27
N SER A 350 30.04 -69.10 24.44
CA SER A 350 30.96 -68.62 25.49
C SER A 350 30.93 -69.59 26.65
#